data_AF-A0A417R3W4-F1
#
_entry.id   AF-A0A417R3W4-F1
#
_cell.length_a   1.000
_cell.length_b   1.000
_cell.length_c   1.000
_cell.angle_alpha   90.00
_cell.angle_beta   90.00
_cell.angle_gamma   90.00
#
_symmetry.space_group_name_H-M   'P 1'
#
loop_
_entity.id
_entity.type
_entity.pdbx_description
1 polymer ?
#
loop_
_entity_poly.entity_id
_entity_poly.type
_entity_poly.pdbx_seq_one_letter_code
_entity_poly.pdbx_strand_id
1 'polypeptide(L)'
;MKREEIFQYVKEQYGTEPEYLWKKDPDSAVLRHKNGKWYAIIMAVEKKTLGLEEDGKINILDVKCDPDLVGMIIQTYGFLPGYHMNKRHWITILLDDSVSEAKTLDFLDMSYDLIDSGK
;
A
#
# COMPACT_ATOMS: atom_id res chain seq x y z
N MET A 1 -10.12 -3.85 6.53
CA MET A 1 -8.83 -4.00 7.24
C MET A 1 -8.29 -2.65 7.72
N LYS A 2 -7.83 -2.57 8.98
CA LYS A 2 -7.27 -1.36 9.60
C LYS A 2 -5.74 -1.34 9.55
N ARG A 3 -5.16 -0.14 9.67
CA ARG A 3 -3.70 0.05 9.63
C ARG A 3 -2.96 -0.69 10.75
N GLU A 4 -3.55 -0.77 11.94
CA GLU A 4 -2.95 -1.46 13.09
C GLU A 4 -2.82 -2.96 12.83
N GLU A 5 -3.79 -3.56 12.14
CA GLU A 5 -3.78 -4.97 11.76
C GLU A 5 -2.68 -5.25 10.73
N ILE A 6 -2.48 -4.33 9.77
CA ILE A 6 -1.35 -4.43 8.82
C ILE A 6 -0.02 -4.34 9.56
N PHE A 7 0.13 -3.43 10.51
CA PHE A 7 1.37 -3.30 11.30
C PHE A 7 1.66 -4.52 12.15
N GLN A 8 0.64 -5.10 12.78
CA GLN A 8 0.80 -6.35 13.53
C GLN A 8 1.22 -7.48 12.59
N TYR A 9 0.55 -7.61 11.45
CA TYR A 9 0.85 -8.64 10.45
C TYR A 9 2.29 -8.55 9.95
N VAL A 10 2.76 -7.39 9.49
CA VAL A 10 4.13 -7.26 8.94
C VAL A 10 5.20 -7.40 10.00
N LYS A 11 4.89 -7.07 11.26
CA LYS A 11 5.80 -7.32 12.37
C LYS A 11 5.95 -8.82 12.63
N GLU A 12 4.84 -9.58 12.62
CA GLU A 12 4.85 -11.03 12.83
C GLU A 12 5.45 -11.80 11.66
N GLN A 13 5.09 -11.45 10.42
CA GLN A 13 5.53 -12.16 9.23
C GLN A 13 6.95 -11.79 8.79
N TYR A 14 7.29 -10.50 8.84
CA TYR A 14 8.52 -9.97 8.23
C TYR A 14 9.51 -9.36 9.22
N GLY A 15 9.10 -9.17 10.48
CA GLY A 15 9.87 -8.39 11.45
C GLY A 15 9.98 -6.91 11.08
N THR A 16 9.09 -6.39 10.21
CA THR A 16 9.13 -4.99 9.77
C THR A 16 8.41 -4.09 10.77
N GLU A 17 9.03 -2.97 11.12
CA GLU A 17 8.41 -1.88 11.89
C GLU A 17 8.12 -0.67 10.98
N PRO A 18 7.03 0.08 11.23
CA PRO A 18 6.69 1.26 10.45
C PRO A 18 7.66 2.43 10.67
N GLU A 19 8.08 3.06 9.58
CA GLU A 19 8.93 4.25 9.57
C GLU A 19 8.11 5.52 9.26
N TYR A 20 8.27 6.56 10.08
CA TYR A 20 7.57 7.85 9.91
C TYR A 20 8.56 8.91 9.43
N LEU A 21 8.70 9.01 8.10
CA LEU A 21 9.80 9.76 7.48
C LEU A 21 9.50 11.25 7.30
N TRP A 22 8.22 11.66 7.37
CA TRP A 22 7.80 13.00 6.97
C TRP A 22 7.26 13.81 8.14
N LYS A 23 7.96 14.90 8.52
CA LYS A 23 7.50 15.82 9.57
C LYS A 23 6.15 16.49 9.28
N LYS A 24 5.86 16.76 8.01
CA LYS A 24 4.61 17.42 7.57
C LYS A 24 3.43 16.45 7.42
N ASP A 25 3.71 15.15 7.48
CA ASP A 25 2.73 14.09 7.35
C ASP A 25 3.09 12.95 8.32
N PRO A 26 2.88 13.17 9.64
CA PRO A 26 3.33 12.26 10.69
C PRO A 26 2.52 10.96 10.74
N ASP A 27 1.37 10.91 10.05
CA ASP A 27 0.50 9.74 10.06
C ASP A 27 0.88 8.71 8.99
N SER A 28 1.61 9.14 7.95
CA SER A 28 2.08 8.27 6.88
C SER A 28 3.26 7.41 7.31
N ALA A 29 3.12 6.12 7.11
CA ALA A 29 4.07 5.11 7.55
C ALA A 29 4.62 4.34 6.36
N VAL A 30 5.93 4.20 6.30
CA VAL A 30 6.63 3.40 5.30
C VAL A 30 6.99 2.04 5.90
N LEU A 31 6.79 0.99 5.12
CA LEU A 31 7.23 -0.36 5.43
C LEU A 31 8.43 -0.71 4.54
N ARG A 32 9.57 -0.93 5.19
CA ARG A 32 10.85 -1.17 4.54
C ARG A 32 11.29 -2.62 4.70
N HIS A 33 11.72 -3.18 3.58
CA HIS A 33 12.27 -4.52 3.53
C HIS A 33 13.69 -4.53 4.12
N LYS A 34 14.17 -5.68 4.61
CA LYS A 34 15.53 -5.86 5.19
C LYS A 34 16.67 -5.39 4.28
N ASN A 35 16.46 -5.34 2.96
CA ASN A 35 17.42 -4.85 1.96
C ASN A 35 17.39 -3.32 1.75
N GLY A 36 16.61 -2.59 2.56
CA GLY A 36 16.55 -1.14 2.54
C GLY A 36 15.53 -0.53 1.57
N LYS A 37 14.89 -1.32 0.69
CA LYS A 37 13.88 -0.84 -0.25
C LYS A 37 12.49 -0.81 0.38
N TRP A 38 11.65 0.13 -0.04
CA TRP A 38 10.24 0.19 0.37
C TRP A 38 9.41 -0.84 -0.39
N TYR A 39 8.57 -1.57 0.34
CA TYR A 39 7.58 -2.47 -0.26
C TYR A 39 6.15 -2.01 0.01
N ALA A 40 5.90 -1.21 1.03
CA ALA A 40 4.57 -0.66 1.24
C ALA A 40 4.58 0.70 1.93
N ILE A 41 3.51 1.46 1.75
CA ILE A 41 3.31 2.76 2.39
C ILE A 41 1.84 2.89 2.77
N ILE A 42 1.57 3.23 4.01
CA ILE A 42 0.22 3.50 4.51
C ILE A 42 0.07 4.99 4.71
N MET A 43 -0.98 5.58 4.12
CA MET A 43 -1.22 7.03 4.14
C MET A 43 -2.70 7.32 4.42
N ALA A 44 -2.98 8.43 5.09
CA ALA A 44 -4.33 8.96 5.26
C ALA A 44 -4.52 10.16 4.32
N VAL A 45 -5.30 9.98 3.25
CA VAL A 45 -5.41 10.96 2.16
C VAL A 45 -6.84 11.43 1.97
N GLU A 46 -7.01 12.63 1.43
CA GLU A 46 -8.33 13.14 1.04
C GLU A 46 -8.89 12.33 -0.14
N LYS A 47 -10.10 11.79 -0.01
CA LYS A 47 -10.78 10.99 -1.04
C LYS A 47 -10.82 11.69 -2.40
N LYS A 48 -11.04 13.00 -2.42
CA LYS A 48 -11.00 13.83 -3.63
C LYS A 48 -9.67 13.80 -4.37
N THR A 49 -8.53 13.64 -3.68
CA THR A 49 -7.21 13.54 -4.32
C THR A 49 -7.01 12.21 -5.05
N LEU A 50 -7.82 11.21 -4.71
CA LEU A 50 -7.88 9.91 -5.38
C LEU A 50 -8.91 9.88 -6.52
N GLY A 51 -9.63 10.99 -6.76
CA GLY A 51 -10.71 11.05 -7.75
C GLY A 51 -12.03 10.44 -7.26
N LEU A 52 -12.20 10.21 -5.96
CA LEU A 52 -13.45 9.75 -5.36
C LEU A 52 -14.38 10.96 -5.13
N GLU A 53 -15.68 10.78 -5.36
CA GLU A 53 -16.68 11.86 -5.25
C GLU A 53 -16.98 12.26 -3.79
N GLU A 54 -16.78 11.35 -2.85
CA GLU A 54 -17.07 11.56 -1.44
C GLU A 54 -16.06 12.49 -0.75
N ASP A 55 -16.56 13.25 0.22
CA ASP A 55 -15.73 14.07 1.11
C ASP A 55 -15.11 13.23 2.24
N GLY A 56 -13.98 13.72 2.76
CA GLY A 56 -13.28 13.15 3.91
C GLY A 56 -12.02 12.37 3.55
N LYS A 57 -11.40 11.80 4.59
CA LYS A 57 -10.15 11.05 4.48
C LYS A 57 -10.38 9.55 4.42
N ILE A 58 -9.46 8.87 3.77
CA ILE A 58 -9.40 7.41 3.67
C ILE A 58 -7.96 6.95 3.91
N ASN A 59 -7.81 5.82 4.58
CA ASN A 59 -6.53 5.15 4.65
C ASN A 59 -6.31 4.37 3.34
N ILE A 60 -5.12 4.50 2.79
CA ILE A 60 -4.69 3.75 1.62
C ILE A 60 -3.42 2.97 1.93
N LEU A 61 -3.24 1.87 1.20
CA LEU A 61 -2.03 1.07 1.21
C LEU A 61 -1.44 1.05 -0.19
N ASP A 62 -0.32 1.73 -0.38
CA ASP A 62 0.49 1.64 -1.59
C ASP A 62 1.41 0.43 -1.48
N VAL A 63 1.40 -0.44 -2.50
CA VAL A 63 2.24 -1.64 -2.59
C VAL A 63 2.86 -1.73 -3.98
N LYS A 64 4.03 -2.36 -4.06
CA LYS A 64 4.64 -2.68 -5.34
C LYS A 64 3.87 -3.80 -6.03
N CYS A 65 3.86 -3.75 -7.34
CA CYS A 65 3.20 -4.73 -8.19
C CYS A 65 4.02 -4.96 -9.45
N ASP A 66 3.91 -6.16 -10.02
CA ASP A 66 4.48 -6.47 -11.32
C ASP A 66 3.87 -5.56 -12.39
N PRO A 67 4.68 -4.82 -13.17
CA PRO A 67 4.20 -3.95 -14.24
C PRO A 67 3.21 -4.60 -15.21
N ASP A 68 3.36 -5.89 -15.47
CA ASP A 68 2.50 -6.62 -16.40
C ASP A 68 1.10 -6.87 -15.80
N LEU A 69 0.97 -6.83 -14.46
CA LEU A 69 -0.30 -7.04 -13.75
C LEU A 69 -1.01 -5.73 -13.39
N VAL A 70 -0.28 -4.62 -13.24
CA VAL A 70 -0.85 -3.33 -12.78
C VAL A 70 -2.10 -2.96 -13.58
N GLY A 71 -2.03 -3.01 -14.91
CA GLY A 71 -3.13 -2.58 -15.78
C GLY A 71 -4.40 -3.42 -15.61
N MET A 72 -4.27 -4.70 -15.24
CA MET A 72 -5.41 -5.58 -14.95
C MET A 72 -5.97 -5.31 -13.55
N ILE A 73 -5.11 -5.13 -12.56
CA ILE A 73 -5.52 -4.99 -11.15
C ILE A 73 -6.32 -3.71 -10.94
N ILE A 74 -5.87 -2.58 -11.51
CA ILE A 74 -6.54 -1.29 -11.34
C ILE A 74 -7.91 -1.21 -12.03
N GLN A 75 -8.32 -2.23 -12.79
CA GLN A 75 -9.69 -2.35 -13.30
C GLN A 75 -10.67 -2.90 -12.25
N THR A 76 -10.14 -3.42 -11.13
CA THR A 76 -10.95 -3.93 -10.02
C THR A 76 -11.26 -2.79 -9.05
N TYR A 77 -12.52 -2.66 -8.64
CA TYR A 77 -12.92 -1.70 -7.61
C TYR A 77 -12.11 -1.90 -6.32
N GLY A 78 -11.74 -0.79 -5.67
CA GLY A 78 -10.85 -0.79 -4.50
C GLY A 78 -9.35 -0.73 -4.82
N PHE A 79 -8.97 -0.84 -6.10
CA PHE A 79 -7.58 -0.67 -6.56
C PHE A 79 -7.45 0.58 -7.44
N LEU A 80 -6.44 1.40 -7.17
CA LEU A 80 -6.13 2.61 -7.91
C LEU A 80 -4.67 2.60 -8.39
N PRO A 81 -4.30 3.44 -9.39
CA PRO A 81 -2.89 3.64 -9.72
C PRO A 81 -2.10 4.20 -8.54
N GLY A 82 -0.84 3.79 -8.37
CA GLY A 82 0.01 4.20 -7.25
C GLY A 82 -0.04 5.71 -6.94
N TYR A 83 -0.27 6.03 -5.67
CA TYR A 83 -0.44 7.39 -5.16
C TYR A 83 0.90 7.96 -4.70
N HIS A 84 1.33 9.08 -5.29
CA HIS A 84 2.70 9.62 -5.20
C HIS A 84 3.83 8.67 -5.68
N MET A 85 3.53 7.42 -5.98
CA MET A 85 4.47 6.40 -6.45
C MET A 85 4.47 6.26 -7.97
N ASN A 86 5.44 5.49 -8.48
CA ASN A 86 5.51 5.17 -9.91
C ASN A 86 4.35 4.23 -10.29
N LYS A 87 3.35 4.76 -10.99
CA LYS A 87 2.14 4.05 -11.44
C LYS A 87 2.40 2.83 -12.33
N ARG A 88 3.62 2.60 -12.82
CA ARG A 88 4.01 1.38 -13.54
C ARG A 88 4.35 0.22 -12.59
N HIS A 89 4.78 0.52 -11.37
CA HIS A 89 5.31 -0.48 -10.43
C HIS A 89 4.57 -0.50 -9.09
N TRP A 90 3.58 0.37 -8.92
CA TRP A 90 2.86 0.55 -7.68
C TRP A 90 1.37 0.68 -7.94
N ILE A 91 0.60 0.09 -7.05
CA ILE A 91 -0.85 0.20 -6.97
C ILE A 91 -1.23 0.70 -5.58
N THR A 92 -2.39 1.30 -5.50
CA THR A 92 -2.99 1.79 -4.25
C THR A 92 -4.21 0.93 -3.94
N ILE A 93 -4.28 0.40 -2.72
CA ILE A 93 -5.41 -0.37 -2.20
C ILE A 93 -6.19 0.54 -1.24
N LEU A 94 -7.50 0.67 -1.46
CA LEU A 94 -8.39 1.39 -0.55
C LEU A 94 -8.65 0.53 0.69
N LEU A 95 -8.44 1.11 1.89
CA LEU A 95 -8.71 0.45 3.17
C LEU A 95 -10.09 0.86 3.72
N ASP A 96 -11.13 0.68 2.89
CA ASP A 96 -12.54 0.97 3.16
C ASP A 96 -13.45 -0.27 3.02
N ASP A 97 -12.84 -1.46 3.11
CA ASP A 97 -13.47 -2.78 2.96
C ASP A 97 -13.96 -3.10 1.53
N SER A 98 -13.66 -2.25 0.53
CA SER A 98 -13.84 -2.59 -0.89
C SER A 98 -12.95 -3.74 -1.37
N VAL A 99 -11.81 -3.94 -0.71
CA VAL A 99 -10.89 -5.06 -0.91
C VAL A 99 -10.88 -5.92 0.35
N SER A 100 -11.05 -7.23 0.19
CA SER A 100 -11.02 -8.16 1.31
C SER A 100 -9.65 -8.18 1.98
N GLU A 101 -9.62 -8.40 3.30
CA GLU A 101 -8.38 -8.40 4.07
C GLU A 101 -7.38 -9.42 3.56
N ALA A 102 -7.84 -10.64 3.23
CA ALA A 102 -7.01 -11.67 2.63
C ALA A 102 -6.34 -11.17 1.34
N LYS A 103 -7.08 -10.50 0.46
CA LYS A 103 -6.53 -9.98 -0.80
C LYS A 103 -5.59 -8.81 -0.57
N THR A 104 -5.86 -7.95 0.41
CA THR A 104 -4.95 -6.87 0.82
C THR A 104 -3.62 -7.44 1.32
N LEU A 105 -3.66 -8.50 2.14
CA LEU A 105 -2.47 -9.20 2.62
C LEU A 105 -1.72 -9.91 1.48
N ASP A 106 -2.42 -10.59 0.57
CA ASP A 106 -1.80 -11.23 -0.60
C ASP A 106 -0.96 -10.23 -1.41
N PHE A 107 -1.49 -9.02 -1.67
CA PHE A 107 -0.75 -7.98 -2.39
C PHE A 107 0.42 -7.40 -1.58
N LEU A 108 0.29 -7.32 -0.26
CA LEU A 108 1.36 -6.89 0.63
C LEU A 108 2.52 -7.90 0.59
N ASP A 109 2.20 -9.18 0.62
CA ASP A 109 3.15 -10.29 0.55
C ASP A 109 3.84 -10.34 -0.81
N MET A 110 3.06 -10.28 -1.90
CA MET A 110 3.60 -10.18 -3.26
C MET A 110 4.56 -9.00 -3.42
N SER A 111 4.23 -7.85 -2.82
CA SER A 111 5.07 -6.67 -2.85
C SER A 111 6.37 -6.84 -2.08
N TYR A 112 6.32 -7.50 -0.92
CA TYR A 112 7.50 -7.85 -0.12
C TYR A 112 8.43 -8.78 -0.91
N ASP A 113 7.88 -9.84 -1.51
CA ASP A 113 8.63 -10.82 -2.29
C ASP A 113 9.23 -10.22 -3.57
N LEU A 114 8.50 -9.30 -4.23
CA LEU A 114 8.97 -8.61 -5.43
C LEU A 114 10.27 -7.82 -5.14
N ILE A 115 10.44 -7.29 -3.94
CA ILE A 115 11.66 -6.59 -3.52
C ILE A 115 12.88 -7.50 -3.41
N ASP A 116 12.69 -8.77 -3.04
CA ASP A 116 13.76 -9.77 -2.96
C ASP A 116 14.18 -10.29 -4.36
N SER A 117 13.25 -10.29 -5.32
CA SER A 117 13.49 -10.83 -6.67
C SER A 117 14.46 -10.02 -7.55
N GLY A 118 14.86 -8.82 -7.14
CA GLY A 118 15.90 -8.02 -7.80
C GLY A 118 15.62 -7.62 -9.26
N LYS A 119 14.41 -7.87 -9.78
CA LYS A 119 13.98 -7.41 -11.10
C LYS A 119 13.59 -5.93 -11.10
#